data_AF-A0A1E3U5L4-F1
#
_entry.id   AF-A0A1E3U5L4-F1
#
_cell.length_a   1.000
_cell.length_b   1.000
_cell.length_c   1.000
_cell.angle_alpha   90.00
_cell.angle_beta   90.00
_cell.angle_gamma   90.00
#
_symmetry.space_group_name_H-M   'P 1'
#
loop_
_entity.id
_entity.type
_entity.pdbx_description
1 polymer ?
#
loop_
_entity_poly.entity_id
_entity_poly.type
_entity_poly.pdbx_seq_one_letter_code
_entity_poly.pdbx_strand_id
1 'polypeptide(L)'
;MLKKLLKHEWKETWRIPALACALMIILTLVSVICFTRMSPPANADELNAGAFVLMMFYVLTISCVSVVVSIYIAVRFYKNLYTDEGYLMHTLPVTPRQLLVSKLTVGSLWSFLVTILTLWAVFLIMIFGLPVMVKDDLNLSFTLLVNYAKEYSHALFGMSLPVFTVFMFFYFLISAVSNVLIVYGAVSLGQMFSKHKVMASILCYIGVTIIIQTLTSLAMTPYLTKMVVTHVGNSTSLEIPEFMGAFMRNTFIFSLVACVLTGIGCYILSEYLMKKQLNLD
;
A
#
# COMPACT_ATOMS: atom_id res chain seq x y z
N MET A 1 -28.63 -6.93 10.54
CA MET A 1 -27.90 -8.16 10.14
C MET A 1 -26.40 -7.92 9.89
N LEU A 2 -26.01 -6.78 9.29
CA LEU A 2 -24.61 -6.42 9.02
C LEU A 2 -23.64 -6.59 10.21
N LYS A 3 -24.01 -6.19 11.44
CA LYS A 3 -23.17 -6.40 12.64
C LYS A 3 -22.82 -7.87 12.90
N LYS A 4 -23.76 -8.80 12.64
CA LYS A 4 -23.52 -10.24 12.81
C LYS A 4 -22.57 -10.77 11.73
N LEU A 5 -22.74 -10.30 10.49
CA LEU A 5 -21.82 -10.62 9.38
C LEU A 5 -20.41 -10.14 9.66
N LEU A 6 -20.23 -8.89 10.08
CA LEU A 6 -18.92 -8.34 10.43
C LEU A 6 -18.21 -9.16 11.53
N LYS A 7 -18.95 -9.54 12.58
CA LYS A 7 -18.40 -10.35 13.67
C LYS A 7 -17.95 -11.72 13.18
N HIS A 8 -18.74 -12.36 12.31
CA HIS A 8 -18.40 -13.66 11.73
C HIS A 8 -17.18 -13.55 10.80
N GLU A 9 -17.20 -12.60 9.88
CA GLU A 9 -16.09 -12.35 8.96
C GLU A 9 -14.80 -12.06 9.71
N TRP A 10 -14.84 -11.23 10.75
CA TRP A 10 -13.67 -10.95 11.58
C TRP A 10 -13.10 -12.22 12.23
N LYS A 11 -13.96 -13.02 12.87
CA LYS A 11 -13.58 -14.25 13.58
C LYS A 11 -12.95 -15.29 12.65
N GLU A 12 -13.38 -15.33 11.40
CA GLU A 12 -12.83 -16.23 10.40
C GLU A 12 -11.59 -15.65 9.70
N THR A 13 -11.43 -14.32 9.62
CA THR A 13 -10.33 -13.67 8.87
C THR A 13 -9.07 -13.48 9.69
N TRP A 14 -9.19 -13.25 11.00
CA TRP A 14 -8.08 -12.67 11.77
C TRP A 14 -6.77 -13.48 11.77
N ARG A 15 -6.83 -14.82 11.69
CA ARG A 15 -5.66 -15.69 11.94
C ARG A 15 -4.49 -15.42 11.00
N ILE A 16 -4.75 -15.40 9.69
CA ILE A 16 -3.69 -15.32 8.68
C ILE A 16 -3.08 -13.91 8.59
N PRO A 17 -3.86 -12.82 8.48
CA PRO A 17 -3.33 -11.47 8.53
C PRO A 17 -2.65 -11.13 9.87
N ALA A 18 -3.18 -11.59 11.01
CA ALA A 18 -2.53 -11.38 12.30
C ALA A 18 -1.17 -12.09 12.38
N LEU A 19 -1.09 -13.32 11.87
CA LEU A 19 0.18 -14.05 11.80
C LEU A 19 1.17 -13.35 10.87
N ALA A 20 0.73 -12.84 9.72
CA ALA A 20 1.56 -12.03 8.83
C ALA A 20 2.08 -10.76 9.52
N CYS A 21 1.23 -10.06 10.29
CA CYS A 21 1.64 -8.92 11.09
C CYS A 21 2.68 -9.31 12.16
N ALA A 22 2.46 -10.40 12.89
CA ALA A 22 3.42 -10.89 13.88
C ALA A 22 4.77 -11.22 13.24
N LEU A 23 4.78 -11.89 12.08
CA LEU A 23 6.00 -12.17 11.33
C LEU A 23 6.71 -10.88 10.89
N MET A 24 6.00 -9.87 10.40
CA MET A 24 6.62 -8.59 10.03
C MET A 24 7.27 -7.90 11.23
N ILE A 25 6.62 -7.92 12.42
CA ILE A 25 7.20 -7.36 13.64
C ILE A 25 8.50 -8.08 13.99
N ILE A 26 8.48 -9.42 14.03
CA ILE A 26 9.66 -10.23 14.36
C ILE A 26 10.79 -9.97 13.36
N LEU A 27 10.50 -10.01 12.06
CA LEU A 27 11.49 -9.75 11.01
C LEU A 27 12.12 -8.36 11.14
N THR A 28 11.30 -7.34 11.41
CA THR A 28 11.79 -5.96 11.60
C THR A 28 12.70 -5.86 12.80
N LEU A 29 12.33 -6.45 13.94
CA LEU A 29 13.16 -6.44 15.14
C LEU A 29 14.49 -7.19 14.94
N VAL A 30 14.45 -8.34 14.27
CA VAL A 30 15.66 -9.10 13.93
C VAL A 30 16.58 -8.31 13.01
N SER A 31 16.04 -7.65 11.99
CA SER A 31 16.81 -6.79 11.08
C SER A 31 17.42 -5.60 11.80
N VAL A 32 16.68 -4.93 12.70
CA VAL A 32 17.21 -3.84 13.54
C VAL A 32 18.37 -4.34 14.39
N ILE A 33 18.24 -5.48 15.06
CA ILE A 33 19.34 -6.07 15.83
C ILE A 33 20.55 -6.33 14.93
N CYS A 34 20.35 -6.89 13.74
CA CYS A 34 21.44 -7.15 12.80
C CYS A 34 22.17 -5.87 12.39
N PHE A 35 21.45 -4.81 12.04
CA PHE A 35 22.04 -3.52 11.70
C PHE A 35 22.82 -2.92 12.87
N THR A 36 22.28 -2.94 14.10
CA THR A 36 22.98 -2.39 15.28
C THR A 36 24.28 -3.12 15.64
N ARG A 37 24.46 -4.36 15.17
CA ARG A 37 25.68 -5.16 15.42
C ARG A 37 26.73 -5.03 14.32
N MET A 38 26.36 -4.42 13.20
CA MET A 38 27.24 -4.28 12.06
C MET A 38 28.06 -3.00 12.20
N SER A 39 29.35 -3.08 11.87
CA SER A 39 30.23 -1.91 11.90
C SER A 39 29.99 -1.01 10.69
N PRO A 40 30.00 0.33 10.86
CA PRO A 40 30.05 1.27 9.74
C PRO A 40 31.28 1.02 8.84
N PRO A 41 31.26 1.46 7.58
CA PRO A 41 32.39 1.30 6.67
C PRO A 41 33.63 2.06 7.14
N ALA A 42 34.82 1.57 6.80
CA ALA A 42 36.09 2.12 7.28
C ALA A 42 36.45 3.45 6.61
N ASN A 43 36.05 3.65 5.36
CA ASN A 43 36.26 4.87 4.58
C ASN A 43 34.92 5.53 4.20
N ALA A 44 34.92 6.86 4.03
CA ALA A 44 33.70 7.60 3.72
C ALA A 44 33.17 7.33 2.31
N ASP A 45 34.08 6.99 1.39
CA ASP A 45 33.76 6.64 0.01
C ASP A 45 33.35 5.17 -0.15
N GLU A 46 33.42 4.37 0.92
CA GLU A 46 33.08 2.95 0.90
C GLU A 46 31.66 2.72 1.40
N LEU A 47 30.87 1.98 0.61
CA LEU A 47 29.56 1.49 1.03
C LEU A 47 29.74 0.18 1.79
N ASN A 48 29.04 0.05 2.92
CA ASN A 48 28.94 -1.26 3.57
C ASN A 48 28.05 -2.21 2.75
N ALA A 49 28.68 -2.99 1.87
CA ALA A 49 27.98 -3.88 0.94
C ALA A 49 27.08 -4.91 1.67
N GLY A 50 27.49 -5.41 2.84
CA GLY A 50 26.67 -6.36 3.60
C GLY A 50 25.41 -5.73 4.17
N ALA A 51 25.49 -4.48 4.68
CA ALA A 51 24.33 -3.74 5.15
C ALA A 51 23.36 -3.42 3.99
N PHE A 52 23.90 -3.03 2.84
CA PHE A 52 23.11 -2.76 1.64
C PHE A 52 22.34 -4.00 1.15
N VAL A 53 23.02 -5.15 1.06
CA VAL A 53 22.38 -6.42 0.65
C VAL A 53 21.31 -6.82 1.64
N LEU A 54 21.56 -6.70 2.95
CA LEU A 54 20.58 -7.01 3.98
C LEU A 54 19.34 -6.11 3.89
N MET A 55 19.52 -4.81 3.63
CA MET A 55 18.42 -3.87 3.42
C MET A 55 17.57 -4.26 2.20
N MET A 56 18.21 -4.61 1.08
CA MET A 56 17.50 -5.07 -0.12
C MET A 56 16.67 -6.32 0.13
N PHE A 57 17.26 -7.35 0.75
CA PHE A 57 16.53 -8.58 1.11
C PHE A 57 15.38 -8.30 2.07
N TYR A 58 15.56 -7.39 3.02
CA TYR A 58 14.51 -7.00 3.94
C TYR A 58 13.33 -6.33 3.22
N VAL A 59 13.60 -5.34 2.36
CA VAL A 59 12.55 -4.65 1.58
C VAL A 59 11.77 -5.65 0.72
N LEU A 60 12.47 -6.59 0.07
CA LEU A 60 11.85 -7.67 -0.68
C LEU A 60 10.96 -8.55 0.21
N THR A 61 11.44 -8.93 1.40
CA THR A 61 10.69 -9.78 2.33
C THR A 61 9.40 -9.11 2.81
N ILE A 62 9.45 -7.84 3.20
CA ILE A 62 8.25 -7.09 3.63
C ILE A 62 7.26 -6.89 2.48
N SER A 63 7.77 -6.63 1.26
CA SER A 63 6.92 -6.54 0.08
C SER A 63 6.19 -7.86 -0.18
N CYS A 64 6.88 -9.00 -0.03
CA CYS A 64 6.31 -10.33 -0.17
C CYS A 64 5.19 -10.58 0.86
N VAL A 65 5.40 -10.24 2.14
CA VAL A 65 4.37 -10.40 3.17
C VAL A 65 3.12 -9.57 2.85
N SER A 66 3.30 -8.34 2.36
CA SER A 66 2.20 -7.46 1.96
C SER A 66 1.39 -8.04 0.78
N VAL A 67 2.10 -8.63 -0.20
CA VAL A 67 1.47 -9.33 -1.34
C VAL A 67 0.71 -10.57 -0.87
N VAL A 68 1.28 -11.37 0.04
CA VAL A 68 0.62 -12.57 0.60
C VAL A 68 -0.70 -12.22 1.28
N VAL A 69 -0.76 -11.15 2.08
CA VAL A 69 -2.01 -10.71 2.70
C VAL A 69 -3.03 -10.27 1.65
N SER A 70 -2.59 -9.56 0.62
CA SER A 70 -3.46 -9.12 -0.48
C SER A 70 -4.05 -10.32 -1.26
N ILE A 71 -3.22 -11.33 -1.57
CA ILE A 71 -3.64 -12.59 -2.19
C ILE A 71 -4.62 -13.34 -1.28
N TYR A 72 -4.35 -13.40 0.02
CA TYR A 72 -5.25 -14.05 0.98
C TYR A 72 -6.65 -13.42 0.97
N ILE A 73 -6.73 -12.09 1.00
CA ILE A 73 -8.00 -11.36 0.90
C ILE A 73 -8.71 -11.68 -0.42
N ALA A 74 -7.98 -11.75 -1.54
CA ALA A 74 -8.51 -12.09 -2.86
C ALA A 74 -9.09 -13.51 -2.91
N VAL A 75 -8.31 -14.51 -2.48
CA VAL A 75 -8.71 -15.93 -2.47
C VAL A 75 -9.91 -16.14 -1.55
N ARG A 76 -9.91 -15.50 -0.39
CA ARG A 76 -11.03 -15.56 0.55
C ARG A 76 -12.28 -14.95 -0.05
N PHE A 77 -12.17 -13.80 -0.72
CA PHE A 77 -13.31 -13.19 -1.41
C PHE A 77 -13.87 -14.11 -2.50
N TYR A 78 -12.99 -14.71 -3.31
CA TYR A 78 -13.36 -15.67 -4.34
C TYR A 78 -14.10 -16.89 -3.76
N LYS A 79 -13.49 -17.59 -2.79
CA LYS A 79 -14.10 -18.79 -2.20
C LYS A 79 -15.46 -18.50 -1.57
N ASN A 80 -15.56 -17.45 -0.76
CA ASN A 80 -16.80 -17.17 -0.04
C ASN A 80 -17.99 -16.76 -0.92
N LEU A 81 -17.78 -16.29 -2.14
CA LEU A 81 -18.84 -15.70 -2.97
C LEU A 81 -19.05 -16.43 -4.31
N TYR A 82 -18.01 -17.05 -4.85
CA TYR A 82 -18.02 -17.63 -6.20
C TYR A 82 -17.72 -19.14 -6.21
N THR A 83 -17.76 -19.80 -5.05
CA THR A 83 -17.73 -21.27 -4.97
C THR A 83 -18.98 -21.80 -4.24
N ASP A 84 -19.03 -23.08 -3.90
CA ASP A 84 -20.18 -23.72 -3.23
C ASP A 84 -20.61 -23.00 -1.94
N GLU A 85 -19.65 -22.45 -1.19
CA GLU A 85 -19.93 -21.61 -0.01
C GLU A 85 -20.72 -20.34 -0.36
N GLY A 86 -20.50 -19.81 -1.57
CA GLY A 86 -21.22 -18.68 -2.14
C GLY A 86 -22.71 -18.96 -2.35
N TYR A 87 -23.09 -20.19 -2.71
CA TYR A 87 -24.51 -20.55 -2.87
C TYR A 87 -25.28 -20.40 -1.54
N LEU A 88 -24.68 -20.85 -0.44
CA LEU A 88 -25.24 -20.67 0.91
C LEU A 88 -25.27 -19.19 1.32
N MET A 89 -24.26 -18.42 0.93
CA MET A 89 -24.20 -16.98 1.23
C MET A 89 -25.27 -16.17 0.48
N HIS A 90 -25.56 -16.55 -0.77
CA HIS A 90 -26.55 -15.89 -1.61
C HIS A 90 -28.01 -16.28 -1.28
N THR A 91 -28.23 -17.37 -0.55
CA THR A 91 -29.57 -17.80 -0.07
C THR A 91 -29.94 -17.22 1.30
N LEU A 92 -29.01 -16.57 2.01
CA LEU A 92 -29.32 -15.84 3.23
C LEU A 92 -30.27 -14.67 2.93
N PRO A 93 -31.16 -14.27 3.87
CA PRO A 93 -32.07 -13.13 3.71
C PRO A 93 -31.31 -11.79 3.85
N VAL A 94 -30.25 -11.62 3.07
CA VAL A 94 -29.30 -10.51 3.13
C VAL A 94 -29.00 -10.04 1.71
N THR A 95 -29.03 -8.73 1.49
CA THR A 95 -28.73 -8.15 0.17
C THR A 95 -27.26 -8.37 -0.22
N PRO A 96 -26.92 -8.59 -1.51
CA PRO A 96 -25.53 -8.72 -1.98
C PRO A 96 -24.65 -7.53 -1.58
N ARG A 97 -25.22 -6.33 -1.50
CA ARG A 97 -24.55 -5.11 -0.99
C ARG A 97 -24.03 -5.30 0.44
N GLN A 98 -24.83 -5.87 1.33
CA GLN A 98 -24.45 -6.07 2.72
C GLN A 98 -23.32 -7.11 2.86
N LEU A 99 -23.31 -8.14 2.01
CA LEU A 99 -22.23 -9.13 1.95
C LEU A 99 -20.92 -8.52 1.45
N LEU A 100 -20.99 -7.72 0.37
CA LEU A 100 -19.82 -7.03 -0.17
C LEU A 100 -19.26 -6.03 0.85
N VAL A 101 -20.11 -5.20 1.48
CA VAL A 101 -19.68 -4.22 2.48
C VAL A 101 -19.08 -4.90 3.72
N SER A 102 -19.62 -6.04 4.17
CA SER A 102 -19.03 -6.74 5.32
C SER A 102 -17.63 -7.29 5.03
N LYS A 103 -17.40 -7.82 3.82
CA LYS A 103 -16.07 -8.29 3.42
C LYS A 103 -15.11 -7.14 3.16
N LEU A 104 -15.59 -6.09 2.49
CA LEU A 104 -14.84 -4.88 2.22
C LEU A 104 -14.30 -4.26 3.50
N THR A 105 -15.14 -4.04 4.50
CA THR A 105 -14.74 -3.40 5.76
C THR A 105 -13.70 -4.22 6.51
N VAL A 106 -13.88 -5.54 6.64
CA VAL A 106 -12.90 -6.41 7.31
C VAL A 106 -11.60 -6.49 6.52
N GLY A 107 -11.67 -6.68 5.21
CA GLY A 107 -10.50 -6.71 4.33
C GLY A 107 -9.72 -5.40 4.36
N SER A 108 -10.41 -4.26 4.25
CA SER A 108 -9.80 -2.93 4.27
C SER A 108 -9.13 -2.63 5.61
N LEU A 109 -9.73 -3.07 6.72
CA LEU A 109 -9.14 -2.88 8.04
C LEU A 109 -7.84 -3.69 8.19
N TRP A 110 -7.81 -4.94 7.71
CA TRP A 110 -6.57 -5.72 7.68
C TRP A 110 -5.51 -5.14 6.75
N SER A 111 -5.90 -4.71 5.54
CA SER A 111 -4.99 -4.02 4.62
C SER A 111 -4.41 -2.75 5.24
N PHE A 112 -5.24 -1.94 5.92
CA PHE A 112 -4.81 -0.72 6.59
C PHE A 112 -3.84 -1.00 7.74
N LEU A 113 -4.12 -2.02 8.58
CA LEU A 113 -3.20 -2.44 9.65
C LEU A 113 -1.85 -2.91 9.10
N VAL A 114 -1.86 -3.67 8.01
CA VAL A 114 -0.63 -4.09 7.33
C VAL A 114 0.11 -2.88 6.79
N THR A 115 -0.56 -1.91 6.15
CA THR A 115 0.08 -0.67 5.67
C THR A 115 0.70 0.17 6.78
N ILE A 116 0.02 0.34 7.93
CA ILE A 116 0.61 1.04 9.07
C ILE A 116 1.85 0.30 9.58
N LEU A 117 1.77 -1.03 9.67
CA LEU A 117 2.86 -1.84 10.16
C LEU A 117 4.06 -1.82 9.21
N THR A 118 3.83 -1.82 7.90
CA THR A 118 4.91 -1.69 6.90
C THR A 118 5.56 -0.30 6.97
N LEU A 119 4.78 0.76 7.18
CA LEU A 119 5.34 2.12 7.37
C LEU A 119 6.20 2.20 8.62
N TRP A 120 5.73 1.64 9.74
CA TRP A 120 6.51 1.54 10.97
C TRP A 120 7.81 0.75 10.76
N ALA A 121 7.74 -0.36 10.03
CA ALA A 121 8.87 -1.22 9.73
C ALA A 121 9.93 -0.51 8.86
N VAL A 122 9.50 0.18 7.80
CA VAL A 122 10.36 1.01 6.95
C VAL A 122 10.99 2.15 7.76
N PHE A 123 10.23 2.80 8.63
CA PHE A 123 10.73 3.88 9.47
C PHE A 123 11.84 3.42 10.42
N LEU A 124 11.68 2.26 11.07
CA LEU A 124 12.72 1.71 11.94
C LEU A 124 14.01 1.43 11.16
N ILE A 125 13.93 0.84 9.97
CA ILE A 125 15.14 0.52 9.20
C ILE A 125 15.77 1.74 8.56
N MET A 126 15.00 2.79 8.28
CA MET A 126 15.58 4.07 7.92
C MET A 126 16.47 4.61 9.05
N ILE A 127 16.02 4.52 10.30
CA ILE A 127 16.76 4.99 11.48
C ILE A 127 18.00 4.14 11.76
N PHE A 128 17.85 2.80 11.75
CA PHE A 128 18.92 1.89 12.19
C PHE A 128 19.80 1.37 11.04
N GLY A 129 19.28 1.31 9.82
CA GLY A 129 19.98 0.76 8.66
C GLY A 129 20.84 1.78 7.92
N LEU A 130 20.31 2.99 7.65
CA LEU A 130 21.04 4.00 6.88
C LEU A 130 22.39 4.42 7.50
N PRO A 131 22.52 4.66 8.82
CA PRO A 131 23.80 5.05 9.43
C PRO A 131 24.89 3.99 9.31
N VAL A 132 24.52 2.72 9.11
CA VAL A 132 25.47 1.61 9.01
C VAL A 132 25.97 1.45 7.57
N MET A 133 25.26 2.02 6.60
CA MET A 133 25.59 1.89 5.18
C MET A 133 26.64 2.89 4.72
N VAL A 134 26.68 4.07 5.33
CA VAL A 134 27.58 5.18 4.98
C VAL A 134 28.35 5.58 6.24
N LYS A 135 29.64 5.93 6.13
CA LYS A 135 30.48 6.35 7.27
C LYS A 135 30.08 7.69 7.88
N ASP A 136 29.00 8.29 7.43
CA ASP A 136 28.61 9.60 7.92
C ASP A 136 28.17 9.49 9.38
N ASP A 137 28.50 10.48 10.21
CA ASP A 137 28.04 10.60 11.60
C ASP A 137 26.53 10.95 11.66
N LEU A 138 25.74 10.32 10.78
CA LEU A 138 24.29 10.34 10.75
C LEU A 138 23.78 9.53 11.94
N ASN A 139 23.96 10.07 13.15
CA ASN A 139 23.13 9.73 14.29
C ASN A 139 21.72 10.26 14.02
N LEU A 140 21.00 9.55 13.15
CA LEU A 140 19.59 9.75 12.82
C LEU A 140 18.74 9.39 14.05
N SER A 141 18.82 10.22 15.08
CA SER A 141 17.90 10.14 16.21
C SER A 141 16.50 10.51 15.73
N PHE A 142 15.49 9.91 16.37
CA PHE A 142 14.10 10.25 16.12
C PHE A 142 13.84 11.76 16.21
N THR A 143 14.45 12.42 17.20
CA THR A 143 14.35 13.86 17.42
C THR A 143 14.92 14.67 16.26
N LEU A 144 16.09 14.27 15.75
CA LEU A 144 16.73 14.95 14.62
C LEU A 144 15.86 14.81 13.37
N LEU A 145 15.36 13.60 13.07
CA LEU A 145 14.49 13.36 11.92
C LEU A 145 13.20 14.19 11.99
N VAL A 146 12.56 14.26 13.16
CA VAL A 146 11.35 15.08 13.37
C VAL A 146 11.63 16.57 13.22
N ASN A 147 12.77 17.05 13.72
CA ASN A 147 13.16 18.46 13.59
C ASN A 147 13.45 18.83 12.13
N TYR A 148 14.21 18.01 11.42
CA TYR A 148 14.46 18.16 9.98
C TYR A 148 13.16 18.10 9.18
N ALA A 149 12.30 17.11 9.46
CA ALA A 149 11.01 17.00 8.80
C ALA A 149 10.14 18.23 9.05
N LYS A 150 10.18 18.83 10.25
CA LYS A 150 9.44 20.04 10.58
C LYS A 150 9.97 21.25 9.82
N GLU A 151 11.28 21.47 9.85
CA GLU A 151 11.97 22.59 9.20
C GLU A 151 11.81 22.55 7.68
N TYR A 152 12.03 21.38 7.07
CA TYR A 152 11.98 21.21 5.62
C TYR A 152 10.62 20.70 5.10
N SER A 153 9.59 20.59 5.94
CA SER A 153 8.27 20.06 5.53
C SER A 153 7.67 20.79 4.34
N HIS A 154 7.75 22.12 4.33
CA HIS A 154 7.24 22.94 3.25
C HIS A 154 8.02 22.74 1.94
N ALA A 155 9.34 22.60 2.03
CA ALA A 155 10.19 22.38 0.86
C ALA A 155 10.04 20.95 0.30
N LEU A 156 9.90 19.94 1.16
CA LEU A 156 9.80 18.53 0.76
C LEU A 156 8.39 18.13 0.33
N PHE A 157 7.37 18.52 1.10
CA PHE A 157 5.99 18.03 0.92
C PHE A 157 5.02 19.12 0.44
N GLY A 158 5.44 20.39 0.41
CA GLY A 158 4.58 21.51 0.00
C GLY A 158 3.47 21.85 1.00
N MET A 159 3.55 21.32 2.22
CA MET A 159 2.58 21.54 3.28
C MET A 159 3.28 21.42 4.64
N SER A 160 2.67 21.97 5.69
CA SER A 160 3.23 21.86 7.03
C SER A 160 3.17 20.41 7.52
N LEU A 161 4.13 20.02 8.36
CA LEU A 161 4.23 18.64 8.88
C LEU A 161 2.92 18.10 9.50
N PRO A 162 2.18 18.85 10.35
CA PRO A 162 0.92 18.34 10.90
C PRO A 162 -0.14 18.09 9.83
N VAL A 163 -0.24 18.97 8.83
CA VAL A 163 -1.19 18.82 7.72
C VAL A 163 -0.81 17.60 6.87
N PHE A 164 0.48 17.40 6.61
CA PHE A 164 0.98 16.23 5.91
C PHE A 164 0.63 14.93 6.64
N THR A 165 0.85 14.86 7.96
CA THR A 165 0.56 13.66 8.75
C THR A 165 -0.94 13.31 8.71
N VAL A 166 -1.82 14.29 8.88
CA VAL A 166 -3.27 14.07 8.82
C VAL A 166 -3.70 13.64 7.41
N PHE A 167 -3.18 14.31 6.38
CA PHE A 167 -3.45 13.95 4.99
C PHE A 167 -3.04 12.51 4.70
N MET A 168 -1.82 12.12 5.08
CA MET A 168 -1.30 10.77 4.85
C MET A 168 -2.11 9.70 5.57
N PHE A 169 -2.58 9.98 6.80
CA PHE A 169 -3.46 9.06 7.52
C PHE A 169 -4.74 8.75 6.74
N PHE A 170 -5.44 9.79 6.25
CA PHE A 170 -6.65 9.60 5.43
C PHE A 170 -6.33 8.97 4.08
N TYR A 171 -5.22 9.35 3.45
CA TYR A 171 -4.76 8.75 2.21
C TYR A 171 -4.56 7.24 2.35
N PHE A 172 -3.86 6.77 3.39
CA PHE A 172 -3.67 5.34 3.63
C PHE A 172 -4.98 4.61 3.92
N LEU A 173 -5.91 5.24 4.64
CA LEU A 173 -7.23 4.66 4.92
C LEU A 173 -8.03 4.48 3.61
N ILE A 174 -8.09 5.51 2.77
CA ILE A 174 -8.79 5.47 1.48
C ILE A 174 -8.10 4.49 0.52
N SER A 175 -6.77 4.49 0.49
CA SER A 175 -5.97 3.59 -0.33
C SER A 175 -6.17 2.13 0.05
N ALA A 176 -6.30 1.82 1.35
CA ALA A 176 -6.57 0.46 1.81
C ALA A 176 -7.93 -0.04 1.31
N VAL A 177 -8.96 0.81 1.38
CA VAL A 177 -10.30 0.50 0.85
C VAL A 177 -10.26 0.32 -0.67
N SER A 178 -9.62 1.24 -1.37
CA SER A 178 -9.51 1.20 -2.83
C SER A 178 -8.76 -0.05 -3.32
N ASN A 179 -7.66 -0.43 -2.67
CA ASN A 179 -6.90 -1.62 -3.03
C ASN A 179 -7.74 -2.90 -2.92
N VAL A 180 -8.50 -3.06 -1.82
CA VAL A 180 -9.41 -4.20 -1.65
C VAL A 180 -10.52 -4.19 -2.71
N LEU A 181 -11.05 -3.01 -3.08
CA LEU A 181 -12.04 -2.89 -4.16
C LEU A 181 -11.48 -3.25 -5.52
N ILE A 182 -10.24 -2.87 -5.85
CA ILE A 182 -9.59 -3.25 -7.10
C ILE A 182 -9.46 -4.77 -7.19
N VAL A 183 -9.04 -5.42 -6.09
CA VAL A 183 -9.00 -6.88 -6.00
C VAL A 183 -10.38 -7.49 -6.22
N TYR A 184 -11.42 -6.99 -5.54
CA TYR A 184 -12.78 -7.52 -5.67
C TYR A 184 -13.34 -7.30 -7.08
N GLY A 185 -13.08 -6.13 -7.66
CA GLY A 185 -13.41 -5.76 -9.04
C GLY A 185 -12.79 -6.73 -10.03
N ALA A 186 -11.49 -6.97 -9.90
CA ALA A 186 -10.76 -7.91 -10.74
C ALA A 186 -11.26 -9.36 -10.61
N VAL A 187 -11.55 -9.82 -9.39
CA VAL A 187 -12.13 -11.15 -9.16
C VAL A 187 -13.51 -11.26 -9.82
N SER A 188 -14.37 -10.24 -9.64
CA SER A 188 -15.70 -10.22 -10.25
C SER A 188 -15.66 -10.18 -11.78
N LEU A 189 -14.74 -9.41 -12.37
CA LEU A 189 -14.52 -9.39 -13.82
C LEU A 189 -14.04 -10.74 -14.35
N GLY A 190 -13.13 -11.40 -13.63
CA GLY A 190 -12.62 -12.71 -14.02
C GLY A 190 -13.69 -13.80 -14.06
N GLN A 191 -14.79 -13.65 -13.31
CA GLN A 191 -15.92 -14.59 -13.34
C GLN A 191 -16.75 -14.52 -14.62
N MET A 192 -16.64 -13.44 -15.41
CA MET A 192 -17.34 -13.33 -16.68
C MET A 192 -16.80 -14.28 -17.75
N PHE A 193 -15.61 -14.83 -17.54
CA PHE A 193 -15.00 -15.77 -18.47
C PHE A 193 -15.52 -17.19 -18.22
N SER A 194 -15.85 -17.90 -19.30
CA SER A 194 -16.39 -19.27 -19.23
C SER A 194 -15.35 -20.33 -18.85
N LYS A 195 -14.06 -20.08 -19.08
CA LYS A 195 -12.95 -21.00 -18.75
C LYS A 195 -11.85 -20.26 -18.00
N HIS A 196 -11.16 -20.97 -17.10
CA HIS A 196 -10.04 -20.47 -16.30
C HIS A 196 -10.34 -19.16 -15.52
N LYS A 197 -11.50 -19.10 -14.84
CA LYS A 197 -11.98 -17.92 -14.07
C LYS A 197 -10.94 -17.33 -13.13
N VAL A 198 -10.13 -18.17 -12.48
CA VAL A 198 -9.04 -17.73 -11.58
C VAL A 198 -7.92 -17.01 -12.35
N MET A 199 -7.46 -17.58 -13.48
CA MET A 199 -6.42 -16.95 -14.31
C MET A 199 -6.93 -15.64 -14.92
N ALA A 200 -8.18 -15.62 -15.38
CA ALA A 200 -8.83 -14.43 -15.89
C ALA A 200 -8.90 -13.32 -14.83
N SER A 201 -9.18 -13.66 -13.56
CA SER A 201 -9.18 -12.71 -12.45
C SER A 201 -7.80 -12.08 -12.21
N ILE A 202 -6.73 -12.89 -12.29
CA ILE A 202 -5.35 -12.41 -12.15
C ILE A 202 -5.00 -11.47 -13.30
N LEU A 203 -5.33 -11.83 -14.54
CA LEU A 203 -5.10 -10.99 -15.71
C LEU A 203 -5.90 -9.68 -15.65
N CYS A 204 -7.15 -9.72 -15.16
CA CYS A 204 -7.95 -8.52 -14.94
C CYS A 204 -7.31 -7.60 -13.89
N TYR A 205 -6.77 -8.15 -12.80
CA TYR A 205 -6.06 -7.37 -11.78
C TYR A 205 -4.82 -6.69 -12.36
N ILE A 206 -4.01 -7.42 -13.13
CA ILE A 206 -2.84 -6.87 -13.81
C ILE A 206 -3.26 -5.77 -14.81
N GLY A 207 -4.28 -6.03 -15.64
CA GLY A 207 -4.78 -5.04 -16.59
C GLY A 207 -5.28 -3.76 -15.93
N VAL A 208 -6.11 -3.88 -14.89
CA VAL A 208 -6.64 -2.72 -14.14
C VAL A 208 -5.50 -1.94 -13.48
N THR A 209 -4.55 -2.62 -12.84
CA THR A 209 -3.43 -1.95 -12.17
C THR A 209 -2.48 -1.27 -13.17
N ILE A 210 -2.21 -1.87 -14.33
CA ILE A 210 -1.44 -1.22 -15.41
C ILE A 210 -2.15 0.04 -15.90
N ILE A 211 -3.47 -0.01 -16.14
CA ILE A 211 -4.24 1.15 -16.57
C ILE A 211 -4.16 2.26 -15.51
N ILE A 212 -4.36 1.92 -14.24
CA ILE A 212 -4.27 2.90 -13.14
C ILE A 212 -2.87 3.52 -13.08
N GLN A 213 -1.81 2.70 -13.12
CA GLN A 213 -0.42 3.18 -13.07
C GLN A 213 -0.04 4.03 -14.28
N THR A 214 -0.54 3.70 -15.47
CA THR A 214 -0.28 4.47 -16.69
C THR A 214 -1.01 5.81 -16.64
N LEU A 215 -2.27 5.83 -16.21
CA LEU A 215 -3.02 7.08 -16.06
C LEU A 215 -2.42 7.99 -15.00
N THR A 216 -2.00 7.43 -13.86
CA THR A 216 -1.36 8.22 -12.81
C THR A 216 0.00 8.75 -13.26
N SER A 217 0.84 7.94 -13.91
CA SER A 217 2.15 8.40 -14.40
C SER A 217 2.03 9.49 -15.47
N LEU A 218 1.11 9.35 -16.42
CA LEU A 218 0.83 10.36 -17.44
C LEU A 218 0.37 11.68 -16.81
N ALA A 219 -0.50 11.62 -15.81
CA ALA A 219 -0.96 12.82 -15.10
C ALA A 219 0.14 13.54 -14.30
N MET A 220 1.17 12.80 -13.84
CA MET A 220 2.32 13.40 -13.14
C MET A 220 3.37 13.99 -14.09
N THR A 221 3.42 13.52 -15.35
CA THR A 221 4.41 13.93 -16.35
C THR A 221 4.58 15.45 -16.48
N PRO A 222 3.53 16.29 -16.61
CA PRO A 222 3.71 17.74 -16.73
C PRO A 222 4.35 18.40 -15.49
N TYR A 223 4.12 17.83 -14.30
CA TYR A 223 4.74 18.32 -13.07
C TYR A 223 6.21 17.93 -12.97
N LEU A 224 6.56 16.71 -13.44
CA LEU A 224 7.95 16.28 -13.57
C LEU A 224 8.72 17.15 -14.56
N THR A 225 8.13 17.43 -15.73
CA THR A 225 8.77 18.31 -16.73
C THR A 225 9.00 19.72 -16.19
N LYS A 226 8.04 20.28 -15.45
CA LYS A 226 8.22 21.59 -14.79
C LYS A 226 9.39 21.57 -13.80
N MET A 227 9.51 20.54 -12.97
CA MET A 227 10.62 20.40 -12.01
C MET A 227 11.99 20.34 -12.71
N VAL A 228 12.10 19.55 -13.79
CA VAL A 228 13.34 19.42 -14.57
C VAL A 228 13.71 20.74 -15.26
N VAL A 229 12.74 21.42 -15.90
CA VAL A 229 13.00 22.69 -16.61
C VAL A 229 13.44 23.79 -15.65
N THR A 230 12.83 23.90 -14.46
CA THR A 230 13.27 24.87 -13.45
C THR A 230 14.67 24.59 -12.91
N HIS A 231 15.08 23.32 -12.84
CA HIS A 231 16.41 22.96 -12.35
C HIS A 231 17.53 23.18 -13.35
N VAL A 232 17.26 23.02 -14.65
CA VAL A 232 18.24 23.30 -15.71
C VAL A 232 18.60 24.80 -15.76
N GLY A 233 17.75 25.68 -15.24
CA GLY A 233 17.98 27.13 -15.20
C GLY A 233 18.85 27.64 -14.03
N ASN A 234 18.91 26.93 -12.89
CA ASN A 234 19.61 27.34 -11.67
C ASN A 234 20.51 26.21 -11.17
N SER A 235 21.75 26.15 -11.66
CA SER A 235 22.71 25.05 -11.43
C SER A 235 23.73 25.33 -10.31
N THR A 236 23.41 26.15 -9.30
CA THR A 236 24.41 26.63 -8.32
C THR A 236 24.17 26.33 -6.84
N SER A 237 23.27 25.42 -6.44
CA SER A 237 23.23 24.96 -5.04
C SER A 237 22.65 23.56 -4.86
N LEU A 238 23.16 22.87 -3.83
CA LEU A 238 22.72 21.57 -3.32
C LEU A 238 21.43 21.73 -2.49
N GLU A 239 20.51 22.57 -2.96
CA GLU A 239 19.29 22.95 -2.26
C GLU A 239 18.08 22.20 -2.82
N ILE A 240 17.10 21.93 -1.95
CA ILE A 240 15.85 21.28 -2.36
C ILE A 240 15.20 22.15 -3.44
N PRO A 241 14.88 21.60 -4.64
CA PRO A 241 14.14 22.33 -5.66
C PRO A 241 12.98 23.14 -5.08
N GLU A 242 12.90 24.45 -5.35
CA GLU A 242 11.78 25.29 -4.88
C GLU A 242 10.41 24.71 -5.29
N PHE A 243 10.38 24.00 -6.43
CA PHE A 243 9.18 23.35 -6.95
C PHE A 243 8.90 21.95 -6.34
N MET A 244 9.82 21.35 -5.58
CA MET A 244 9.70 19.99 -5.05
C MET A 244 8.46 19.83 -4.16
N GLY A 245 8.25 20.76 -3.23
CA GLY A 245 7.11 20.69 -2.34
C GLY A 245 5.79 20.79 -3.09
N ALA A 246 5.69 21.70 -4.06
CA ALA A 246 4.51 21.83 -4.89
C ALA A 246 4.25 20.57 -5.75
N PHE A 247 5.33 19.99 -6.30
CA PHE A 247 5.30 18.72 -7.03
C PHE A 247 4.73 17.61 -6.13
N MET A 248 5.34 17.36 -4.97
CA MET A 248 4.96 16.30 -4.04
C MET A 248 3.51 16.46 -3.57
N ARG A 249 3.11 17.68 -3.17
CA ARG A 249 1.73 17.97 -2.77
C ARG A 249 0.72 17.60 -3.87
N ASN A 250 0.98 18.03 -5.10
CA ASN A 250 0.07 17.77 -6.22
C ASN A 250 0.03 16.28 -6.57
N THR A 251 1.18 15.59 -6.48
CA THR A 251 1.25 14.14 -6.65
C THR A 251 0.39 13.40 -5.64
N PHE A 252 0.48 13.78 -4.35
CA PHE A 252 -0.34 13.18 -3.30
C PHE A 252 -1.84 13.46 -3.47
N ILE A 253 -2.22 14.67 -3.87
CA ILE A 253 -3.63 15.01 -4.10
C ILE A 253 -4.17 14.23 -5.30
N PHE A 254 -3.44 14.16 -6.40
CA PHE A 254 -3.88 13.43 -7.59
C PHE A 254 -3.94 11.92 -7.34
N SER A 255 -2.97 11.35 -6.62
CA SER A 255 -3.02 9.93 -6.25
C SER A 255 -4.24 9.63 -5.36
N LEU A 256 -4.57 10.52 -4.43
CA LEU A 256 -5.79 10.40 -3.61
C LEU A 256 -7.05 10.40 -4.47
N VAL A 257 -7.18 11.34 -5.42
CA VAL A 257 -8.31 11.41 -6.34
C VAL A 257 -8.39 10.13 -7.19
N ALA A 258 -7.26 9.65 -7.72
CA ALA A 258 -7.20 8.41 -8.49
C ALA A 258 -7.65 7.20 -7.65
N CYS A 259 -7.21 7.09 -6.39
CA CYS A 259 -7.65 6.04 -5.47
C CYS A 259 -9.17 6.08 -5.22
N VAL A 260 -9.74 7.27 -5.05
CA VAL A 260 -11.20 7.43 -4.84
C VAL A 260 -11.97 7.02 -6.09
N LEU A 261 -11.59 7.54 -7.27
CA LEU A 261 -12.28 7.24 -8.53
C LEU A 261 -12.22 5.75 -8.88
N THR A 262 -11.05 5.14 -8.74
CA THR A 262 -10.85 3.70 -9.01
C THR A 262 -11.62 2.84 -8.01
N GLY A 263 -11.62 3.21 -6.72
CA GLY A 263 -12.39 2.52 -5.69
C GLY A 263 -13.89 2.55 -5.99
N ILE A 264 -14.45 3.73 -6.33
CA ILE A 264 -15.86 3.88 -6.70
C ILE A 264 -16.18 3.05 -7.95
N GLY A 265 -15.34 3.14 -8.99
CA GLY A 265 -15.52 2.39 -10.23
C GLY A 265 -15.56 0.87 -9.99
N CYS A 266 -14.60 0.34 -9.23
CA CYS A 266 -14.55 -1.09 -8.89
C CYS A 266 -15.72 -1.51 -7.98
N TYR A 267 -16.17 -0.66 -7.04
CA TYR A 267 -17.35 -0.96 -6.22
C TYR A 267 -18.60 -1.11 -7.07
N ILE A 268 -18.88 -0.15 -7.95
CA ILE A 268 -20.04 -0.17 -8.85
C ILE A 268 -19.98 -1.40 -9.75
N LEU A 269 -18.80 -1.70 -10.30
CA LEU A 269 -18.56 -2.87 -11.14
C LEU A 269 -18.86 -4.18 -10.40
N SER A 270 -18.29 -4.38 -9.21
CA SER A 270 -18.52 -5.58 -8.42
C SER A 270 -19.98 -5.72 -8.01
N GLU A 271 -20.64 -4.62 -7.60
CA GLU A 271 -22.04 -4.64 -7.23
C GLU A 271 -22.96 -4.98 -8.41
N TYR A 272 -22.66 -4.43 -9.58
CA TYR A 272 -23.40 -4.69 -10.82
C TYR A 272 -23.28 -6.16 -11.25
N LEU A 273 -22.06 -6.70 -11.25
CA LEU A 273 -21.78 -8.08 -11.64
C LEU A 273 -22.44 -9.08 -10.68
N MET A 274 -22.35 -8.83 -9.36
CA MET A 274 -23.02 -9.68 -8.37
C MET A 274 -24.54 -9.70 -8.50
N LYS A 275 -25.15 -8.62 -9.00
CA LYS A 275 -26.61 -8.53 -9.17
C LYS A 275 -27.11 -9.15 -10.47
N LYS A 276 -26.36 -9.01 -11.57
CA LYS A 276 -26.86 -9.36 -12.92
C LYS A 276 -26.22 -10.60 -13.54
N GLN A 277 -25.00 -10.96 -13.18
CA GLN A 277 -24.25 -12.05 -13.82
C GLN A 277 -23.52 -12.92 -12.81
N LEU A 278 -24.26 -13.45 -11.84
CA LEU A 278 -23.73 -14.41 -10.88
C LEU A 278 -23.58 -15.78 -11.59
N ASN A 279 -22.36 -16.11 -12.00
CA ASN A 279 -22.04 -17.40 -12.59
C ASN A 279 -21.29 -18.27 -11.56
N LEU A 280 -22.02 -19.14 -10.87
CA LEU A 280 -21.50 -20.01 -9.80
C LEU A 280 -20.93 -21.35 -10.31
N ASP A 281 -20.83 -21.56 -11.63
CA ASP A 281 -20.32 -22.80 -12.23
C ASP A 281 -18.81 -23.04 -12.02
#